data_AF-A0A3C1DS53-F1
#
_entry.id   AF-A0A3C1DS53-F1
#
_cell.length_a   1.000
_cell.length_b   1.000
_cell.length_c   1.000
_cell.angle_alpha   90.00
_cell.angle_beta   90.00
_cell.angle_gamma   90.00
#
_symmetry.space_group_name_H-M   'P 1'
#
loop_
_entity.id
_entity.type
_entity.pdbx_description
1 polymer ?
#
loop_
_entity_poly.entity_id
_entity_poly.type
_entity_poly.pdbx_seq_one_letter_code
_entity_poly.pdbx_strand_id
1 'polypeptide(L)'
;FYSRVGFAHHYRALAQEELLFVLQRQWRARGRELDPDDYTDAQTIAAITQTTRGNFRLLERLLIQIERVMKINELNIVTNDVVEAARSTLVIGTT
;
A
#
# COMPACT_ATOMS: atom_id res chain seq x y z
N PHE A 1 -13.05 12.47 -33.76
CA PHE A 1 -12.10 13.43 -33.15
C PHE A 1 -10.94 12.65 -32.54
N TYR A 2 -9.86 12.47 -33.29
CA TYR A 2 -8.58 11.96 -32.81
C TYR A 2 -7.57 13.06 -33.11
N SER A 3 -7.16 13.86 -32.11
CA SER A 3 -5.98 14.73 -32.16
C SER A 3 -5.97 15.67 -30.94
N ARG A 4 -4.92 15.56 -30.12
CA ARG A 4 -4.24 16.57 -29.27
C ARG A 4 -3.44 15.96 -28.11
N VAL A 5 -3.55 14.65 -27.86
CA VAL A 5 -2.66 13.94 -26.94
C VAL A 5 -1.69 13.11 -27.77
N GLY A 6 -0.57 13.73 -28.18
CA GLY A 6 0.49 13.07 -28.94
C GLY A 6 1.34 12.09 -28.11
N PHE A 7 1.12 12.06 -26.80
CA PHE A 7 1.85 11.21 -25.86
C PHE A 7 0.89 10.63 -24.83
N ALA A 8 0.58 9.34 -24.95
CA ALA A 8 -0.07 8.58 -23.89
C ALA A 8 1.04 7.82 -23.15
N HIS A 9 1.46 8.30 -21.98
CA HIS A 9 2.35 7.53 -21.13
C HIS A 9 1.50 6.58 -20.27
N HIS A 10 1.66 5.27 -20.48
CA HIS A 10 0.95 4.27 -19.71
C HIS A 10 1.67 4.06 -18.38
N TYR A 11 1.03 4.43 -17.27
CA TYR A 11 1.51 4.07 -15.94
C TYR A 11 1.36 2.56 -15.75
N ARG A 12 2.47 1.88 -15.50
CA ARG A 12 2.48 0.44 -15.20
C ARG A 12 2.30 0.23 -13.70
N ALA A 13 1.82 -0.94 -13.33
CA ALA A 13 1.87 -1.37 -11.95
C ALA A 13 3.34 -1.44 -11.51
N LEU A 14 3.59 -1.11 -10.25
CA LEU A 14 4.92 -1.20 -9.64
C LEU A 14 5.38 -2.66 -9.63
N ALA A 15 6.63 -2.88 -10.02
CA ALA A 15 7.32 -4.13 -9.73
C ALA A 15 7.49 -4.30 -8.21
N GLN A 16 7.83 -5.51 -7.78
CA GLN A 16 7.95 -5.83 -6.35
C GLN A 16 9.02 -4.97 -5.64
N GLU A 17 10.16 -4.75 -6.29
CA GLU A 17 11.25 -3.91 -5.76
C GLU A 17 10.83 -2.43 -5.67
N GLU A 18 10.14 -1.92 -6.69
CA GLU A 18 9.63 -0.54 -6.70
C GLU A 18 8.57 -0.34 -5.60
N LEU A 19 7.72 -1.35 -5.40
CA LEU A 19 6.70 -1.34 -4.35
C LEU A 19 7.33 -1.30 -2.96
N LEU A 20 8.35 -2.15 -2.71
CA LEU A 20 9.08 -2.17 -1.45
C LEU A 20 9.75 -0.83 -1.18
N PHE A 21 10.42 -0.26 -2.19
CA PHE A 21 11.04 1.06 -2.10
C PHE A 21 10.03 2.15 -1.73
N VAL A 22 8.87 2.16 -2.40
CA VAL A 22 7.79 3.12 -2.11
C VAL A 22 7.27 2.92 -0.69
N LEU A 23 7.03 1.67 -0.26
CA LEU A 23 6.56 1.33 1.08
C LEU A 23 7.50 1.85 2.16
N GLN A 24 8.80 1.53 2.07
CA GLN A 24 9.82 1.98 3.02
C GLN A 24 9.84 3.52 3.13
N ARG A 25 9.79 4.22 1.99
CA ARG A 25 9.78 5.69 1.98
C ARG A 25 8.51 6.26 2.61
N GLN A 26 7.35 5.69 2.32
CA GLN A 26 6.06 6.14 2.84
C GLN A 26 5.92 5.89 4.34
N TRP A 27 6.50 4.80 4.86
CA TRP A 27 6.53 4.52 6.30
C TRP A 27 7.45 5.46 7.06
N ARG A 28 8.65 5.71 6.51
CA ARG A 28 9.60 6.68 7.08
C ARG A 28 9.01 8.09 7.15
N ALA A 29 8.28 8.50 6.11
CA ALA A 29 7.58 9.79 6.10
C ALA A 29 6.53 9.93 7.23
N ARG A 30 6.10 8.82 7.82
CA ARG A 30 5.14 8.75 8.93
C ARG A 30 5.81 8.50 10.29
N GLY A 31 7.13 8.60 10.36
CA GLY A 31 7.92 8.39 11.59
C GLY A 31 7.99 6.93 12.03
N ARG A 32 7.77 5.98 11.11
CA ARG A 32 7.89 4.54 11.37
C ARG A 32 8.98 3.95 10.49
N GLU A 33 9.56 2.85 10.93
CA GLU A 33 10.45 2.02 10.12
C GLU A 33 9.75 0.69 9.83
N LEU A 34 10.04 0.12 8.65
CA LEU A 34 9.70 -1.26 8.30
C LEU A 34 11.04 -1.96 8.12
N ASP A 35 11.27 -3.01 8.88
CA ASP A 35 12.44 -3.88 8.73
C ASP A 35 12.03 -5.12 7.92
N PRO A 36 12.42 -5.24 6.64
CA PRO A 36 12.10 -6.41 5.84
C PRO A 36 12.69 -7.72 6.38
N ASP A 37 13.71 -7.65 7.24
CA ASP A 37 14.32 -8.81 7.89
C ASP A 37 13.57 -9.22 9.17
N ASP A 38 12.73 -8.35 9.73
CA ASP A 38 11.78 -8.73 10.77
C ASP A 38 10.60 -9.52 10.18
N TYR A 39 10.28 -10.65 10.82
CA TYR A 39 9.27 -11.58 10.33
C TYR A 39 7.87 -10.94 10.25
N THR A 40 7.52 -10.07 11.21
CA THR A 40 6.20 -9.42 11.28
C THR A 40 6.05 -8.38 10.18
N ASP A 41 7.08 -7.58 9.98
CA ASP A 41 7.14 -6.57 8.93
C ASP A 41 7.18 -7.21 7.53
N ALA A 42 7.94 -8.29 7.35
CA ALA A 42 7.96 -9.08 6.12
C ALA A 42 6.57 -9.61 5.73
N GLN A 43 5.82 -10.16 6.70
CA GLN A 43 4.44 -10.58 6.47
C GLN A 43 3.53 -9.41 6.08
N THR A 44 3.66 -8.28 6.78
CA THR A 44 2.88 -7.07 6.50
C THR A 44 3.15 -6.54 5.09
N ILE A 45 4.43 -6.51 4.68
CA ILE A 45 4.85 -6.14 3.32
C ILE A 45 4.25 -7.10 2.29
N ALA A 46 4.29 -8.41 2.54
CA ALA A 46 3.72 -9.41 1.64
C ALA A 46 2.20 -9.25 1.48
N ALA A 47 1.46 -9.02 2.57
CA ALA A 47 0.02 -8.80 2.56
C ALA A 47 -0.38 -7.54 1.77
N ILE A 48 0.35 -6.44 1.98
CA ILE A 48 0.15 -5.18 1.23
C ILE A 48 0.45 -5.40 -0.26
N THR A 49 1.53 -6.13 -0.58
CA THR A 49 1.92 -6.46 -1.95
C THR A 49 0.84 -7.28 -2.65
N GLN A 50 0.32 -8.30 -2.00
CA GLN A 50 -0.73 -9.16 -2.55
C GLN A 50 -2.06 -8.43 -2.75
N THR A 51 -2.41 -7.53 -1.81
CA THR A 51 -3.64 -6.73 -1.88
C THR A 51 -3.60 -5.72 -3.01
N THR A 52 -2.45 -5.07 -3.21
CA THR A 52 -2.33 -3.95 -4.16
C THR A 52 -1.90 -4.41 -5.55
N ARG A 53 -1.16 -5.52 -5.66
CA ARG A 53 -0.57 -6.04 -6.91
C ARG A 53 0.16 -4.96 -7.72
N GLY A 54 0.87 -4.06 -7.02
CA GLY A 54 1.60 -2.95 -7.63
C GLY A 54 0.72 -1.77 -8.09
N ASN A 55 -0.59 -1.79 -7.85
CA ASN A 55 -1.45 -0.64 -8.11
C ASN A 55 -1.17 0.47 -7.08
N PHE A 56 -0.35 1.45 -7.47
CA PHE A 56 0.09 2.54 -6.60
C PHE A 56 -1.07 3.32 -5.98
N ARG A 57 -2.16 3.55 -6.72
CA ARG A 57 -3.34 4.25 -6.19
C ARG A 57 -4.05 3.43 -5.12
N LEU A 58 -4.14 2.12 -5.31
CA LEU A 58 -4.70 1.22 -4.30
C LEU A 58 -3.80 1.12 -3.07
N LEU A 59 -2.47 1.09 -3.28
CA LEU A 59 -1.49 1.15 -2.20
C LEU A 59 -1.68 2.38 -1.33
N GLU A 60 -1.65 3.58 -1.91
CA GLU A 60 -1.80 4.83 -1.16
C GLU A 60 -3.10 4.84 -0.33
N ARG A 61 -4.21 4.42 -0.93
CA ARG A 61 -5.50 4.31 -0.24
C ARG A 61 -5.46 3.30 0.91
N LEU A 62 -4.81 2.16 0.73
CA LEU A 62 -4.64 1.15 1.77
C LEU A 62 -3.82 1.68 2.94
N LEU A 63 -2.72 2.38 2.68
CA LEU A 63 -1.89 2.96 3.76
C LEU A 63 -2.70 3.96 4.59
N ILE A 64 -3.52 4.81 3.96
CA ILE A 64 -4.41 5.74 4.67
C ILE A 64 -5.41 4.99 5.55
N GLN A 65 -5.98 3.87 5.07
CA GLN A 65 -6.89 3.06 5.89
C GLN A 65 -6.17 2.33 7.03
N ILE A 66 -4.95 1.84 6.82
CA ILE A 66 -4.13 1.25 7.88
C ILE A 66 -3.92 2.28 9.00
N GLU A 67 -3.49 3.49 8.67
CA GLU A 67 -3.33 4.55 9.67
C GLU A 67 -4.62 4.86 10.43
N ARG A 68 -5.76 4.85 9.72
CA ARG A 68 -7.06 5.09 10.34
C ARG A 68 -7.45 3.96 11.31
N VAL A 69 -7.30 2.69 10.90
CA VAL A 69 -7.58 1.52 11.74
C VAL A 69 -6.68 1.54 12.98
N MET A 70 -5.38 1.81 12.79
CA MET A 70 -4.42 1.94 13.88
C MET A 70 -4.83 3.01 14.88
N LYS A 71 -5.18 4.21 14.40
CA LYS A 71 -5.57 5.34 15.24
C LYS A 71 -6.87 5.07 16.01
N ILE A 72 -7.86 4.45 15.39
CA ILE A 72 -9.16 4.15 16.02
C ILE A 72 -9.00 3.10 17.12
N ASN A 73 -8.14 2.11 16.91
CA ASN A 73 -7.95 0.99 17.82
C ASN A 73 -6.75 1.19 18.78
N GLU A 74 -6.13 2.38 18.79
CA GLU A 74 -4.98 2.71 19.64
C GLU A 74 -3.79 1.73 19.48
N LEU A 75 -3.60 1.21 18.26
CA LEU A 75 -2.54 0.25 17.94
C LEU A 75 -1.26 0.97 17.54
N ASN A 76 -0.11 0.38 17.91
CA ASN A 76 1.22 0.92 17.61
C ASN A 76 2.03 0.06 16.62
N ILE A 77 1.63 -1.20 16.41
CA ILE A 77 2.26 -2.14 15.49
C ILE A 77 1.29 -2.47 14.36
N VAL A 78 1.75 -2.43 13.12
CA VAL A 78 0.95 -2.87 11.97
C VAL A 78 1.12 -4.37 11.83
N THR A 79 0.02 -5.10 12.00
CA THR A 79 -0.03 -6.56 11.81
C THR A 79 -0.83 -6.90 10.55
N ASN A 80 -0.77 -8.16 10.14
CA ASN A 80 -1.58 -8.65 9.03
C ASN A 80 -3.09 -8.39 9.26
N ASP A 81 -3.57 -8.51 10.50
CA ASP A 81 -4.98 -8.24 10.84
C ASP A 81 -5.36 -6.78 10.60
N VAL A 82 -4.45 -5.84 10.86
CA VAL A 82 -4.66 -4.41 10.57
C VAL A 82 -4.74 -4.18 9.07
N VAL A 83 -3.88 -4.85 8.29
CA VAL A 83 -3.90 -4.77 6.82
C VAL A 83 -5.22 -5.32 6.27
N GLU A 84 -5.69 -6.46 6.76
CA GLU A 84 -6.95 -7.05 6.34
C GLU A 84 -8.15 -6.20 6.77
N ALA A 85 -8.16 -5.66 7.99
CA ALA A 85 -9.17 -4.73 8.44
C ALA A 85 -9.23 -3.49 7.54
N ALA A 86 -8.08 -2.87 7.26
CA ALA A 86 -7.98 -1.72 6.36
C ALA A 86 -8.46 -2.05 4.94
N ARG A 87 -8.07 -3.19 4.40
CA ARG A 87 -8.52 -3.70 3.10
C ARG A 87 -10.04 -3.87 3.06
N SER A 88 -10.65 -4.41 4.11
CA SER A 88 -12.10 -4.64 4.16
C SER A 88 -12.92 -3.35 4.09
N THR A 89 -12.35 -2.23 4.55
CA THR A 89 -12.99 -0.90 4.46
C THR A 89 -12.86 -0.24 3.10
N LEU A 90 -11.96 -0.73 2.24
CA LEU A 90 -11.76 -0.17 0.92
C LEU A 90 -12.81 -0.67 -0.06
N VAL A 91 -13.54 0.28 -0.67
CA VAL A 91 -14.28 0.01 -1.90
C VAL A 91 -13.28 -0.14 -3.03
N ILE A 92 -13.02 -1.39 -3.41
CA ILE A 92 -12.28 -1.76 -4.62
C ILE A 92 -13.35 -2.06 -5.66
N GLY A 93 -13.41 -1.26 -6.73
CA GLY A 93 -14.37 -1.49 -7.80
C GLY A 93 -14.21 -2.92 -8.33
N THR A 94 -15.23 -3.75 -8.11
CA THR A 94 -15.31 -5.07 -8.71
C THR A 94 -15.57 -4.86 -10.20
N THR A 95 -14.70 -5.41 -11.03
CA THR A 95 -14.89 -5.52 -12.48
C THR A 95 -16.20 -6.21 -12.80
#